data_AF-A0AAQ5ZXS1-F1
#
_entry.id   AF-A0AAQ5ZXS1-F1
#
_cell.length_a   1.000
_cell.length_b   1.000
_cell.length_c   1.000
_cell.angle_alpha   90.00
_cell.angle_beta   90.00
_cell.angle_gamma   90.00
#
_symmetry.space_group_name_H-M   'P 1'
#
loop_
_entity.id
_entity.type
_entity.pdbx_description
1 polymer ?
#
loop_
_entity_poly.entity_id
_entity_poly.type
_entity_poly.pdbx_seq_one_letter_code
_entity_poly.pdbx_strand_id
1 'polypeptide(L)'
;MFENFKERLHLVQQDFTTGFKTLGDKSKDAKIKRRPRFEENLPHFSTGLEILNRYEERWFLLHKRTKDCAQAAEAADGDIVMVSAHWEKRRTALIQLLEQLKSLPAFVSELDAITANIAHLEGDFEEMESRLVYLETLCSQCEQQTVKQHHINQLEVYKKQKRREVELLEVELNSEHAHKVAELEQAMQQKLKERQKVYEEAFIQDMEQYRSTGYLQHAEPVGADVCVLDEMTVTNMLDQEALDDFLNSTGDDISTGSSLTSGPDFRSCSSESLNQASPTNIQTSNQDAMWQQEEEVANGESDKPVVQSDEEDVQPDVALVVIQDVGTTKGSDESDSTGDLPSG
;
A
#
# COMPACT_ATOMS: atom_id res chain seq x y z
N MET A 1 46.53 78.66 59.87
CA MET A 1 45.79 77.61 60.61
C MET A 1 46.60 76.33 60.84
N PHE A 2 47.70 76.06 60.11
CA PHE A 2 48.58 74.94 60.42
C PHE A 2 49.68 75.24 61.47
N GLU A 3 50.00 76.51 61.76
CA GLU A 3 51.02 76.83 62.79
C GLU A 3 50.63 76.34 64.19
N ASN A 4 49.38 76.53 64.62
CA ASN A 4 48.95 76.16 65.97
C ASN A 4 49.06 74.65 66.24
N PHE A 5 48.93 73.81 65.20
CA PHE A 5 49.16 72.37 65.30
C PHE A 5 50.65 72.04 65.40
N LYS A 6 51.51 72.73 64.64
CA LYS A 6 52.97 72.57 64.68
C LYS A 6 53.56 73.03 66.02
N GLU A 7 53.06 74.12 66.58
CA GLU A 7 53.43 74.61 67.92
C GLU A 7 53.03 73.61 69.01
N ARG A 8 51.80 73.07 68.97
CA ARG A 8 51.35 72.03 69.92
C ARG A 8 52.16 70.74 69.80
N LEU A 9 52.52 70.32 68.60
CA LEU A 9 53.38 69.14 68.39
C LEU A 9 54.79 69.36 68.95
N HIS A 10 55.38 70.54 68.72
CA HIS A 10 56.67 70.90 69.32
C HIS A 10 56.62 70.98 70.85
N LEU A 11 55.53 71.49 71.43
CA LEU A 11 55.34 71.56 72.88
C LEU A 11 55.31 70.14 73.49
N VAL A 12 54.50 69.24 72.93
CA VAL A 12 54.44 67.83 73.37
C VAL A 12 55.81 67.14 73.23
N GLN A 13 56.52 67.37 72.13
CA GLN A 13 57.86 66.80 71.93
C GLN A 13 58.89 67.38 72.93
N GLN A 14 58.77 68.66 73.28
CA GLN A 14 59.61 69.30 74.28
C GLN A 14 59.32 68.77 75.68
N ASP A 15 58.05 68.59 76.05
CA ASP A 15 57.62 68.07 77.35
C ASP A 15 58.05 66.60 77.57
N PHE A 16 57.97 65.75 76.53
CA PHE A 16 58.55 64.40 76.59
C PHE A 16 60.08 64.43 76.75
N THR A 17 60.77 65.39 76.12
CA THR A 17 62.23 65.51 76.18
C THR A 17 62.73 66.11 77.50
N THR A 18 61.97 67.00 78.14
CA THR A 18 62.27 67.56 79.46
C THR A 18 61.93 66.57 80.58
N GLY A 19 60.81 65.84 80.46
CA GLY A 19 60.41 64.80 81.40
C GLY A 19 61.41 63.64 81.53
N PHE A 20 62.11 63.28 80.46
CA PHE A 20 63.18 62.28 80.52
C PHE A 20 64.49 62.80 81.12
N LYS A 21 64.76 64.12 81.04
CA LYS A 21 65.98 64.73 81.58
C LYS A 21 65.95 64.95 83.10
N THR A 22 64.76 65.02 83.71
CA THR A 22 64.62 65.22 85.17
C THR A 22 64.74 63.93 85.99
N LEU A 23 64.65 62.75 85.37
CA LEU A 23 64.75 61.45 86.04
C LEU A 23 66.14 60.78 85.93
N GLY A 24 67.02 61.28 85.06
CA GLY A 24 68.24 60.56 84.64
C GLY A 24 69.56 60.92 85.32
N ASP A 25 69.61 61.90 86.24
CA ASP A 25 70.87 62.39 86.79
C ASP A 25 70.79 62.87 88.25
N LYS A 26 71.00 61.94 89.20
CA LYS A 26 71.93 62.12 90.34
C LYS A 26 71.99 60.87 91.24
N SER A 27 72.94 59.98 90.94
CA SER A 27 73.41 58.93 91.86
C SER A 27 74.90 58.67 91.65
N LYS A 28 75.75 59.50 92.27
CA LYS A 28 77.17 59.22 92.54
C LYS A 28 77.58 59.83 93.89
N ASP A 29 78.31 59.03 94.64
CA ASP A 29 78.67 59.14 96.06
C ASP A 29 79.09 60.52 96.60
N ALA A 30 78.50 60.91 97.74
CA ALA A 30 79.09 61.84 98.70
C ALA A 30 78.87 61.35 100.14
N LYS A 31 79.95 61.10 100.87
CA LYS A 31 79.96 60.42 102.18
C LYS A 31 79.41 61.32 103.29
N ILE A 32 78.37 60.87 104.02
CA ILE A 32 77.93 61.46 105.29
C ILE A 32 77.90 60.39 106.40
N LYS A 33 78.23 60.81 107.63
CA LYS A 33 78.55 59.94 108.77
C LYS A 33 77.36 59.11 109.28
N ARG A 34 77.70 57.92 109.83
CA ARG A 34 76.80 56.94 110.46
C ARG A 34 75.85 57.54 111.50
N ARG A 35 74.60 57.03 111.52
CA ARG A 35 73.89 56.65 112.76
C ARG A 35 73.12 55.34 112.51
N PRO A 36 73.46 54.22 113.17
CA PRO A 36 72.70 52.98 113.06
C PRO A 36 71.58 52.93 114.10
N ARG A 37 70.39 52.49 113.66
CA ARG A 37 69.22 51.96 114.40
C ARG A 37 67.93 52.43 113.72
N PHE A 38 67.45 51.62 112.78
CA PHE A 38 66.04 51.23 112.65
C PHE A 38 66.01 50.08 111.63
N GLU A 39 66.42 48.91 112.11
CA GLU A 39 66.17 47.64 111.45
C GLU A 39 64.93 47.07 112.11
N GLU A 40 63.79 47.22 111.43
CA GLU A 40 62.65 46.29 111.45
C GLU A 40 61.53 46.87 110.57
N ASN A 41 61.01 46.05 109.65
CA ASN A 41 59.81 46.31 108.86
C ASN A 41 59.84 47.49 107.87
N LEU A 42 60.72 47.41 106.87
CA LEU A 42 60.31 47.86 105.53
C LEU A 42 59.31 46.79 105.02
N PRO A 43 58.01 47.11 104.81
CA PRO A 43 57.04 46.08 104.45
C PRO A 43 57.41 45.43 103.12
N HIS A 44 57.26 44.10 103.02
CA HIS A 44 57.44 43.36 101.76
C HIS A 44 56.29 43.66 100.78
N PHE A 45 56.28 44.87 100.22
CA PHE A 45 55.39 45.27 99.13
C PHE A 45 55.60 44.43 97.85
N SER A 46 56.69 43.65 97.77
CA SER A 46 56.92 42.64 96.72
C SER A 46 55.82 41.59 96.65
N THR A 47 55.32 41.10 97.78
CA THR A 47 54.29 40.04 97.78
C THR A 47 52.97 40.52 97.18
N GLY A 48 52.61 41.80 97.38
CA GLY A 48 51.46 42.41 96.71
C GLY A 48 51.65 42.52 95.19
N LEU A 49 52.86 42.86 94.75
CA LEU A 49 53.23 42.95 93.34
C LEU A 49 53.23 41.56 92.66
N GLU A 50 53.76 40.53 93.31
CA GLU A 50 53.76 39.14 92.83
C GLU A 50 52.33 38.59 92.67
N ILE A 51 51.45 38.87 93.63
CA ILE A 51 50.03 38.50 93.55
C ILE A 51 49.36 39.22 92.39
N LEU A 52 49.58 40.52 92.21
CA LEU A 52 49.03 41.29 91.10
C LEU A 52 49.52 40.76 89.74
N ASN A 53 50.83 40.56 89.59
CA ASN A 53 51.42 40.00 88.37
C ASN A 53 50.83 38.62 88.02
N ARG A 54 50.66 37.74 89.02
CA ARG A 54 50.01 36.43 88.82
C ARG A 54 48.55 36.55 88.38
N TYR A 55 47.81 37.54 88.85
CA TYR A 55 46.44 37.80 88.38
C TYR A 55 46.43 38.39 86.97
N GLU A 56 47.34 39.29 86.65
CA GLU A 56 47.53 39.88 85.32
C GLU A 56 47.89 38.80 84.27
N GLU A 57 48.88 37.96 84.55
CA GLU A 57 49.26 36.81 83.70
C GLU A 57 48.08 35.85 83.47
N ARG A 58 47.32 35.53 84.53
CA ARG A 58 46.14 34.65 84.44
C ARG A 58 45.01 35.28 83.63
N TRP A 59 44.77 36.58 83.82
CA TRP A 59 43.77 37.35 83.08
C TRP A 59 44.12 37.43 81.59
N PHE A 60 45.38 37.75 81.28
CA PHE A 60 45.91 37.73 79.93
C PHE A 60 45.78 36.36 79.27
N LEU A 61 46.19 35.28 79.95
CA LEU A 61 46.08 33.91 79.44
C LEU A 61 44.62 33.51 79.19
N LEU A 62 43.71 33.87 80.10
CA LEU A 62 42.28 33.62 79.95
C LEU A 62 41.71 34.37 78.73
N HIS A 63 41.99 35.66 78.60
CA HIS A 63 41.55 36.46 77.44
C HIS A 63 42.12 35.95 76.13
N LYS A 64 43.40 35.56 76.11
CA LYS A 64 44.02 34.94 74.93
C LYS A 64 43.29 33.65 74.57
N ARG A 65 43.11 32.73 75.53
CA ARG A 65 42.40 31.46 75.28
C ARG A 65 40.95 31.67 74.83
N THR A 66 40.23 32.63 75.39
CA THR A 66 38.87 32.98 74.96
C THR A 66 38.86 33.51 73.53
N LYS A 67 39.83 34.36 73.15
CA LYS A 67 39.98 34.85 71.77
C LYS A 67 40.32 33.71 70.80
N ASP A 68 41.31 32.88 71.13
CA ASP A 68 41.72 31.73 70.32
C ASP A 68 40.52 30.75 70.14
N CYS A 69 39.73 30.54 71.20
CA CYS A 69 38.51 29.73 71.15
C CYS A 69 37.40 30.35 70.29
N ALA A 70 37.22 31.67 70.32
CA ALA A 70 36.26 32.37 69.46
C ALA A 70 36.65 32.27 67.98
N GLN A 71 37.94 32.41 67.66
CA GLN A 71 38.45 32.23 66.29
C GLN A 71 38.29 30.78 65.79
N ALA A 72 38.51 29.79 66.66
CA ALA A 72 38.26 28.39 66.32
C ALA A 72 36.76 28.10 66.10
N ALA A 73 35.87 28.73 66.87
CA ALA A 73 34.42 28.63 66.68
C ALA A 73 33.95 29.30 65.38
N GLU A 74 34.50 30.46 65.03
CA GLU A 74 34.23 31.17 63.76
C GLU A 74 34.66 30.34 62.53
N ALA A 75 35.84 29.69 62.61
CA ALA A 75 36.28 28.77 61.56
C ALA A 75 35.35 27.55 61.41
N ALA A 76 34.95 26.94 62.53
CA ALA A 76 34.04 25.79 62.51
C ALA A 76 32.63 26.15 62.02
N ASP A 77 32.12 27.34 62.33
CA ASP A 77 30.86 27.86 61.79
C ASP A 77 30.94 28.03 60.27
N GLY A 78 32.06 28.59 59.76
CA GLY A 78 32.33 28.68 58.33
C GLY A 78 32.31 27.32 57.61
N ASP A 79 32.92 26.29 58.20
CA ASP A 79 32.88 24.92 57.67
C ASP A 79 31.45 24.34 57.68
N ILE A 80 30.66 24.59 58.73
CA ILE A 80 29.25 24.16 58.83
C ILE A 80 28.39 24.86 57.76
N VAL A 81 28.58 26.16 57.54
CA VAL A 81 27.90 26.92 56.48
C VAL A 81 28.26 26.39 55.09
N MET A 82 29.54 26.08 54.84
CA MET A 82 29.98 25.47 53.58
C MET A 82 29.37 24.09 53.34
N VAL A 83 29.40 23.20 54.35
CA VAL A 83 28.83 21.84 54.23
C VAL A 83 27.31 21.87 54.05
N SER A 84 26.60 22.74 54.77
CA SER A 84 25.15 22.90 54.62
C SER A 84 24.77 23.46 53.24
N ALA A 85 25.50 24.44 52.70
CA ALA A 85 25.31 24.92 51.33
C ALA A 85 25.56 23.81 50.28
N HIS A 86 26.58 22.98 50.47
CA HIS A 86 26.81 21.81 49.62
C HIS A 86 25.69 20.76 49.72
N TRP A 87 25.13 20.55 50.91
CA TRP A 87 24.01 19.64 51.12
C TRP A 87 22.73 20.13 50.46
N GLU A 88 22.37 21.40 50.62
CA GLU A 88 21.19 21.99 49.98
C GLU A 88 21.31 21.98 48.44
N LYS A 89 22.51 22.20 47.88
CA LYS A 89 22.75 22.02 46.44
C LYS A 89 22.51 20.58 45.96
N ARG A 90 22.89 19.57 46.76
CA ARG A 90 22.62 18.16 46.44
C ARG A 90 21.14 17.81 46.60
N ARG A 91 20.50 18.29 47.67
CA ARG A 91 19.06 18.13 47.94
C ARG A 91 18.21 18.70 46.80
N THR A 92 18.50 19.91 46.36
CA THR A 92 17.78 20.55 45.24
C THR A 92 17.96 19.80 43.92
N ALA A 93 19.17 19.34 43.60
CA ALA A 93 19.41 18.50 42.42
C ALA A 93 18.67 17.15 42.48
N LEU A 94 18.61 16.51 43.66
CA LEU A 94 17.84 15.27 43.85
C LEU A 94 16.32 15.48 43.73
N ILE A 95 15.80 16.61 44.21
CA ILE A 95 14.38 16.98 44.04
C ILE A 95 14.05 17.19 42.56
N GLN A 96 14.93 17.87 41.80
CA GLN A 96 14.77 18.04 40.35
C GLN A 96 14.74 16.69 39.62
N LEU A 97 15.70 15.79 39.92
CA LEU A 97 15.74 14.45 39.34
C LEU A 97 14.48 13.63 39.68
N LEU A 98 14.00 13.69 40.93
CA LEU A 98 12.78 13.04 41.35
C LEU A 98 11.56 13.57 40.58
N GLU A 99 11.49 14.87 40.32
CA GLU A 99 10.40 15.47 39.54
C GLU A 99 10.43 15.02 38.07
N GLN A 100 11.61 14.87 37.47
CA GLN A 100 11.73 14.27 36.13
C GLN A 100 11.33 12.78 36.12
N LEU A 101 11.65 12.03 37.19
CA LEU A 101 11.26 10.62 37.28
C LEU A 101 9.74 10.44 37.46
N LYS A 102 9.05 11.41 38.08
CA LYS A 102 7.57 11.40 38.22
C LYS A 102 6.82 11.58 36.90
N SER A 103 7.41 12.22 35.87
CA SER A 103 6.76 12.36 34.56
C SER A 103 6.95 11.14 33.66
N LEU A 104 7.91 10.26 33.97
CA LEU A 104 8.19 9.07 33.17
C LEU A 104 6.97 8.14 32.96
N PRO A 105 6.08 7.88 33.95
CA PRO A 105 4.89 7.06 33.73
C PRO A 105 3.88 7.70 32.75
N ALA A 106 3.80 9.03 32.70
CA ALA A 106 2.95 9.72 31.73
C ALA A 106 3.53 9.55 30.31
N PHE A 107 4.84 9.73 30.15
CA PHE A 107 5.54 9.48 28.88
C PHE A 107 5.41 8.01 28.41
N VAL A 108 5.47 7.04 29.33
CA VAL A 108 5.19 5.63 29.00
C VAL A 108 3.74 5.45 28.53
N SER A 109 2.77 6.09 29.20
CA SER A 109 1.35 6.04 28.80
C SER A 109 1.11 6.68 27.42
N GLU A 110 1.86 7.74 27.08
CA GLU A 110 1.85 8.36 25.75
C GLU A 110 2.45 7.44 24.68
N LEU A 111 3.55 6.74 24.98
CA LEU A 111 4.12 5.72 24.10
C LEU A 111 3.15 4.54 23.90
N ASP A 112 2.54 4.01 24.96
CA ASP A 112 1.54 2.93 24.88
C ASP A 112 0.34 3.34 24.01
N ALA A 113 -0.10 4.61 24.12
CA ALA A 113 -1.16 5.15 23.26
C ALA A 113 -0.74 5.28 21.79
N ILE A 114 0.51 5.68 21.51
CA ILE A 114 1.06 5.70 20.15
C ILE A 114 1.15 4.28 19.58
N THR A 115 1.63 3.30 20.35
CA THR A 115 1.69 1.89 19.96
C THR A 115 0.29 1.33 19.68
N ALA A 116 -0.72 1.65 20.49
CA ALA A 116 -2.10 1.25 20.24
C ALA A 116 -2.68 1.87 18.96
N ASN A 117 -2.38 3.14 18.68
CA ASN A 117 -2.80 3.82 17.45
C ASN A 117 -2.14 3.22 16.21
N ILE A 118 -0.86 2.82 16.30
CA ILE A 118 -0.16 2.11 15.20
C ILE A 118 -0.84 0.77 14.94
N ALA A 119 -1.09 -0.04 15.97
CA ALA A 119 -1.76 -1.33 15.81
C ALA A 119 -3.19 -1.21 15.25
N HIS A 120 -3.93 -0.15 15.57
CA HIS A 120 -5.23 0.13 14.94
C HIS A 120 -5.07 0.44 13.44
N LEU A 121 -4.11 1.30 13.10
CA LEU A 121 -3.85 1.70 11.72
C LEU A 121 -3.35 0.53 10.85
N GLU A 122 -2.55 -0.38 11.42
CA GLU A 122 -2.16 -1.64 10.78
C GLU A 122 -3.39 -2.51 10.44
N GLY A 123 -4.37 -2.61 11.35
CA GLY A 123 -5.64 -3.28 11.09
C GLY A 123 -6.51 -2.59 10.03
N ASP A 124 -6.56 -1.25 10.03
CA ASP A 124 -7.26 -0.48 8.98
C ASP A 124 -6.62 -0.71 7.60
N PHE A 125 -5.29 -0.83 7.53
CA PHE A 125 -4.58 -1.16 6.30
C PHE A 125 -4.84 -2.59 5.82
N GLU A 126 -4.83 -3.59 6.72
CA GLU A 126 -5.17 -4.98 6.37
C GLU A 126 -6.63 -5.08 5.85
N GLU A 127 -7.58 -4.36 6.45
CA GLU A 127 -8.94 -4.28 5.91
C GLU A 127 -8.96 -3.62 4.52
N MET A 128 -8.25 -2.51 4.33
CA MET A 128 -8.17 -1.82 3.03
C MET A 128 -7.58 -2.72 1.94
N GLU A 129 -6.51 -3.46 2.23
CA GLU A 129 -5.91 -4.44 1.31
C GLU A 129 -6.91 -5.54 0.94
N SER A 130 -7.62 -6.11 1.92
CA SER A 130 -8.66 -7.11 1.65
C SER A 130 -9.78 -6.59 0.73
N ARG A 131 -10.17 -5.32 0.91
CA ARG A 131 -11.17 -4.64 0.07
C ARG A 131 -10.66 -4.35 -1.35
N LEU A 132 -9.36 -4.04 -1.51
CA LEU A 132 -8.73 -3.85 -2.82
C LEU A 132 -8.64 -5.17 -3.60
N VAL A 133 -8.25 -6.27 -2.96
CA VAL A 133 -8.25 -7.62 -3.59
C VAL A 133 -9.66 -8.03 -4.02
N TYR A 134 -10.67 -7.73 -3.20
CA TYR A 134 -12.07 -7.96 -3.59
C TYR A 134 -12.51 -7.09 -4.78
N LEU A 135 -12.07 -5.82 -4.84
CA LEU A 135 -12.35 -4.94 -5.98
C LEU A 135 -11.67 -5.44 -7.28
N GLU A 136 -10.42 -5.90 -7.21
CA GLU A 136 -9.71 -6.50 -8.35
C GLU A 136 -10.45 -7.75 -8.88
N THR A 137 -10.96 -8.58 -7.96
CA THR A 137 -11.80 -9.74 -8.30
C THR A 137 -13.09 -9.31 -9.03
N LEU A 138 -13.76 -8.27 -8.56
CA LEU A 138 -14.96 -7.71 -9.21
C LEU A 138 -14.67 -7.09 -10.57
N CYS A 139 -13.55 -6.37 -10.74
CA CYS A 139 -13.12 -5.84 -12.04
C CYS A 139 -12.88 -6.98 -13.04
N SER A 140 -12.12 -8.00 -12.63
CA SER A 140 -11.85 -9.20 -13.43
C SER A 140 -13.14 -9.90 -13.87
N GLN A 141 -14.14 -9.98 -12.97
CA GLN A 141 -15.45 -10.54 -13.28
C GLN A 141 -16.24 -9.66 -14.28
N CYS A 142 -16.18 -8.33 -14.15
CA CYS A 142 -16.82 -7.40 -15.07
C CYS A 142 -16.24 -7.51 -16.49
N GLU A 143 -14.91 -7.61 -16.61
CA GLU A 143 -14.22 -7.80 -17.88
C GLU A 143 -14.58 -9.13 -18.53
N GLN A 144 -14.55 -10.23 -17.77
CA GLN A 144 -14.95 -11.56 -18.25
C GLN A 144 -16.40 -11.57 -18.74
N GLN A 145 -17.32 -10.95 -18.00
CA GLN A 145 -18.72 -10.84 -18.38
C GLN A 145 -18.91 -9.98 -19.65
N THR A 146 -18.10 -8.94 -19.82
CA THR A 146 -18.10 -8.08 -21.02
C THR A 146 -17.63 -8.85 -22.26
N VAL A 147 -16.53 -9.59 -22.16
CA VAL A 147 -16.02 -10.45 -23.25
C VAL A 147 -17.04 -11.54 -23.61
N LYS A 148 -17.64 -12.20 -22.61
CA LYS A 148 -18.70 -13.19 -22.81
C LYS A 148 -19.90 -12.59 -23.55
N GLN A 149 -20.36 -11.40 -23.15
CA GLN A 149 -21.47 -10.72 -23.81
C GLN A 149 -21.11 -10.33 -25.26
N HIS A 150 -19.87 -9.90 -25.51
CA HIS A 150 -19.39 -9.59 -26.85
C HIS A 150 -19.47 -10.81 -27.78
N HIS A 151 -19.00 -11.98 -27.33
CA HIS A 151 -19.10 -13.22 -28.11
C HIS A 151 -20.54 -13.69 -28.33
N ILE A 152 -21.44 -13.54 -27.34
CA ILE A 152 -22.88 -13.82 -27.51
C ILE A 152 -23.47 -12.93 -28.62
N ASN A 153 -23.18 -11.63 -28.58
CA ASN A 153 -23.67 -10.67 -29.58
C ASN A 153 -23.11 -10.97 -30.99
N GLN A 154 -21.81 -11.28 -31.11
CA GLN A 154 -21.20 -11.72 -32.37
C GLN A 154 -21.91 -12.96 -32.95
N LEU A 155 -22.16 -13.97 -32.10
CA LEU A 155 -22.82 -15.21 -32.51
C LEU A 155 -24.28 -14.97 -32.92
N GLU A 156 -24.99 -14.06 -32.26
CA GLU A 156 -26.34 -13.67 -32.65
C GLU A 156 -26.37 -12.96 -34.02
N VAL A 157 -25.46 -12.00 -34.25
CA VAL A 157 -25.30 -11.32 -35.54
C VAL A 157 -24.99 -12.33 -36.66
N TYR A 158 -24.07 -13.25 -36.43
CA TYR A 158 -23.74 -14.33 -37.38
C TYR A 158 -24.95 -15.22 -37.67
N LYS A 159 -25.67 -15.69 -36.64
CA LYS A 159 -26.90 -16.49 -36.81
C LYS A 159 -27.98 -15.72 -37.59
N LYS A 160 -28.14 -14.42 -37.34
CA LYS A 160 -29.09 -13.56 -38.07
C LYS A 160 -28.65 -13.30 -39.51
N GLN A 161 -27.35 -13.26 -39.80
CA GLN A 161 -26.84 -13.21 -41.18
C GLN A 161 -27.12 -14.53 -41.90
N LYS A 162 -26.80 -15.68 -41.30
CA LYS A 162 -27.04 -16.99 -41.93
C LYS A 162 -28.51 -17.26 -42.22
N ARG A 163 -29.43 -16.85 -41.36
CA ARG A 163 -30.89 -16.91 -41.67
C ARG A 163 -31.24 -16.08 -42.91
N ARG A 164 -30.78 -14.82 -42.99
CA ARG A 164 -31.02 -13.96 -44.16
C ARG A 164 -30.40 -14.50 -45.45
N GLU A 165 -29.23 -15.12 -45.39
CA GLU A 165 -28.60 -15.75 -46.56
C GLU A 165 -29.45 -16.93 -47.08
N VAL A 166 -30.01 -17.75 -46.18
CA VAL A 166 -30.95 -18.83 -46.55
C VAL A 166 -32.26 -18.28 -47.11
N GLU A 167 -32.87 -17.29 -46.44
CA GLU A 167 -34.09 -16.61 -46.90
C GLU A 167 -33.92 -15.99 -48.30
N LEU A 168 -32.76 -15.41 -48.59
CA LEU A 168 -32.44 -14.83 -49.91
C LEU A 168 -32.27 -15.91 -50.98
N LEU A 169 -31.55 -17.00 -50.68
CA LEU A 169 -31.38 -18.12 -51.61
C LEU A 169 -32.71 -18.82 -51.91
N GLU A 170 -33.59 -18.95 -50.92
CA GLU A 170 -34.94 -19.50 -51.09
C GLU A 170 -35.79 -18.61 -52.03
N VAL A 171 -35.76 -17.28 -51.85
CA VAL A 171 -36.46 -16.34 -52.73
C VAL A 171 -35.89 -16.34 -54.15
N GLU A 172 -34.56 -16.37 -54.29
CA GLU A 172 -33.88 -16.44 -55.59
C GLU A 172 -34.26 -17.72 -56.35
N LEU A 173 -34.14 -18.88 -55.70
CA LEU A 173 -34.48 -20.19 -56.28
C LEU A 173 -35.97 -20.28 -56.64
N ASN A 174 -36.87 -19.78 -55.79
CA ASN A 174 -38.29 -19.70 -56.09
C ASN A 174 -38.59 -18.79 -57.30
N SER A 175 -37.86 -17.68 -57.44
CA SER A 175 -38.01 -16.78 -58.60
C SER A 175 -37.48 -17.39 -59.89
N GLU A 176 -36.34 -18.12 -59.84
CA GLU A 176 -35.78 -18.83 -60.98
C GLU A 176 -36.70 -19.98 -61.42
N HIS A 177 -37.26 -20.73 -60.46
CA HIS A 177 -38.25 -21.77 -60.74
C HIS A 177 -39.52 -21.18 -61.40
N ALA A 178 -40.08 -20.10 -60.84
CA ALA A 178 -41.24 -19.43 -61.42
C ALA A 178 -40.96 -18.91 -62.84
N HIS A 179 -39.76 -18.38 -63.10
CA HIS A 179 -39.34 -17.93 -64.42
C HIS A 179 -39.26 -19.10 -65.42
N LYS A 180 -38.58 -20.21 -65.05
CA LYS A 180 -38.49 -21.42 -65.89
C LYS A 180 -39.86 -22.02 -66.22
N VAL A 181 -40.78 -22.05 -65.23
CA VAL A 181 -42.17 -22.50 -65.45
C VAL A 181 -42.87 -21.60 -66.47
N ALA A 182 -42.76 -20.28 -66.34
CA ALA A 182 -43.35 -19.34 -67.30
C ALA A 182 -42.76 -19.45 -68.71
N GLU A 183 -41.45 -19.67 -68.84
CA GLU A 183 -40.80 -19.90 -70.14
C GLU A 183 -41.28 -21.20 -70.80
N LEU A 184 -41.38 -22.29 -70.04
CA LEU A 184 -41.91 -23.57 -70.52
C LEU A 184 -43.37 -23.47 -70.94
N GLU A 185 -44.20 -22.75 -70.16
CA GLU A 185 -45.60 -22.48 -70.51
C GLU A 185 -45.69 -21.64 -71.79
N GLN A 186 -44.90 -20.57 -71.92
CA GLN A 186 -44.85 -19.74 -73.12
C GLN A 186 -44.43 -20.55 -74.36
N ALA A 187 -43.40 -21.40 -74.24
CA ALA A 187 -42.94 -22.26 -75.33
C ALA A 187 -44.01 -23.30 -75.73
N MET A 188 -44.73 -23.87 -74.77
CA MET A 188 -45.88 -24.74 -75.02
C MET A 188 -47.02 -24.00 -75.73
N GLN A 189 -47.40 -22.81 -75.25
CA GLN A 189 -48.42 -21.97 -75.88
C GLN A 189 -48.03 -21.56 -77.31
N GLN A 190 -46.75 -21.26 -77.56
CA GLN A 190 -46.25 -20.96 -78.90
C GLN A 190 -46.38 -22.16 -79.84
N LYS A 191 -45.94 -23.36 -79.41
CA LYS A 191 -46.11 -24.60 -80.20
C LYS A 191 -47.58 -24.88 -80.54
N LEU A 192 -48.49 -24.63 -79.60
CA LEU A 192 -49.93 -24.78 -79.85
C LEU A 192 -50.47 -23.75 -80.87
N LYS A 193 -50.03 -22.48 -80.78
CA LYS A 193 -50.39 -21.42 -81.75
C LYS A 193 -49.83 -21.68 -83.14
N GLU A 194 -48.58 -22.14 -83.24
CA GLU A 194 -47.95 -22.53 -84.51
C GLU A 194 -48.69 -23.70 -85.15
N ARG A 195 -49.03 -24.73 -84.37
CA ARG A 195 -49.85 -25.86 -84.84
C ARG A 195 -51.24 -25.42 -85.30
N GLN A 196 -51.89 -24.52 -84.56
CA GLN A 196 -53.17 -23.93 -84.98
C GLN A 196 -53.04 -23.16 -86.31
N LYS A 197 -51.97 -22.37 -86.48
CA LYS A 197 -51.70 -21.62 -87.72
C LYS A 197 -51.48 -22.55 -88.91
N VAL A 198 -50.77 -23.67 -88.74
CA VAL A 198 -50.60 -24.69 -89.79
C VAL A 198 -51.95 -25.30 -90.22
N TYR A 199 -52.85 -25.59 -89.27
CA TYR A 199 -54.20 -26.08 -89.60
C TYR A 199 -55.05 -25.03 -90.31
N GLU A 200 -54.99 -23.76 -89.89
CA GLU A 200 -55.70 -22.66 -90.55
C GLU A 200 -55.18 -22.43 -91.99
N GLU A 201 -53.86 -22.47 -92.20
CA GLU A 201 -53.25 -22.36 -93.53
C GLU A 201 -53.64 -23.51 -94.45
N ALA A 202 -53.68 -24.75 -93.93
CA ALA A 202 -54.18 -25.91 -94.67
C ALA A 202 -55.66 -25.75 -95.05
N PHE A 203 -56.50 -25.31 -94.11
CA PHE A 203 -57.93 -25.06 -94.37
C PHE A 203 -58.17 -23.96 -95.42
N ILE A 204 -57.39 -22.87 -95.39
CA ILE A 204 -57.45 -21.81 -96.39
C ILE A 204 -57.04 -22.35 -97.77
N GLN A 205 -56.00 -23.18 -97.85
CA GLN A 205 -55.58 -23.84 -99.09
C GLN A 205 -56.67 -24.77 -99.63
N ASP A 206 -57.29 -25.61 -98.79
CA ASP A 206 -58.39 -26.49 -99.19
C ASP A 206 -59.60 -25.70 -99.74
N MET A 207 -59.94 -24.58 -99.09
CA MET A 207 -60.99 -23.67 -99.54
C MET A 207 -60.65 -22.99 -100.87
N GLU A 208 -59.39 -22.63 -101.11
CA GLU A 208 -58.93 -22.03 -102.36
C GLU A 208 -58.88 -23.07 -103.50
N GLN A 209 -58.44 -24.30 -103.21
CA GLN A 209 -58.51 -25.43 -104.15
C GLN A 209 -59.97 -25.75 -104.54
N TYR A 210 -60.88 -25.80 -103.57
CA TYR A 210 -62.31 -26.02 -103.84
C TYR A 210 -62.89 -24.93 -104.75
N ARG A 211 -62.60 -23.66 -104.47
CA ARG A 211 -63.04 -22.55 -105.33
C ARG A 211 -62.45 -22.58 -106.74
N SER A 212 -61.25 -23.15 -106.90
CA SER A 212 -60.56 -23.22 -108.20
C SER A 212 -60.96 -24.45 -109.03
N THR A 213 -61.31 -25.57 -108.39
CA THR A 213 -61.44 -26.89 -109.04
C THR A 213 -62.85 -27.51 -108.92
N GLY A 214 -63.70 -26.99 -108.03
CA GLY A 214 -65.08 -27.45 -107.81
C GLY A 214 -65.24 -28.69 -106.92
N TYR A 215 -64.14 -29.29 -106.45
CA TYR A 215 -64.12 -30.46 -105.58
C TYR A 215 -62.99 -30.32 -104.53
N LEU A 216 -63.23 -30.74 -103.28
CA LEU A 216 -62.15 -30.87 -102.28
C LEU A 216 -61.35 -32.14 -102.57
N GLN A 217 -60.02 -32.03 -102.64
CA GLN A 217 -59.16 -33.20 -102.46
C GLN A 217 -59.26 -33.64 -101.00
N HIS A 218 -60.07 -34.66 -100.75
CA HIS A 218 -59.95 -35.39 -99.49
C HIS A 218 -58.58 -36.04 -99.50
N ALA A 219 -57.75 -35.74 -98.50
CA ALA A 219 -56.44 -36.39 -98.37
C ALA A 219 -56.64 -37.91 -98.38
N GLU A 220 -56.09 -38.59 -99.39
CA GLU A 220 -56.00 -40.05 -99.36
C GLU A 220 -55.21 -40.43 -98.10
N PRO A 221 -55.64 -41.47 -97.35
CA PRO A 221 -54.95 -41.90 -96.15
C PRO A 221 -53.61 -42.56 -96.52
N VAL A 222 -52.57 -41.75 -96.66
CA VAL A 222 -51.19 -42.23 -96.78
C VAL A 222 -50.79 -42.88 -95.46
N GLY A 223 -50.95 -44.20 -95.40
CA GLY A 223 -50.48 -45.03 -94.29
C GLY A 223 -51.32 -44.86 -93.02
N ALA A 224 -52.43 -45.60 -92.93
CA ALA A 224 -52.92 -46.00 -91.63
C ALA A 224 -51.88 -46.94 -90.99
N ASP A 225 -51.03 -46.42 -90.10
CA ASP A 225 -50.55 -47.24 -89.00
C ASP A 225 -51.64 -47.24 -87.92
N VAL A 226 -52.26 -48.39 -87.71
CA VAL A 226 -53.30 -48.58 -86.71
C VAL A 226 -52.59 -48.81 -85.37
N CYS A 227 -51.95 -47.76 -84.86
CA CYS A 227 -51.46 -47.75 -83.49
C CYS A 227 -52.67 -47.75 -82.53
N VAL A 228 -52.96 -48.94 -82.03
CA VAL A 228 -53.97 -49.21 -81.02
C VAL A 228 -53.72 -48.31 -79.81
N LEU A 229 -54.72 -47.52 -79.43
CA LEU A 229 -54.67 -46.54 -78.32
C LEU A 229 -54.77 -47.21 -76.92
N ASP A 230 -54.33 -48.46 -76.80
CA ASP A 230 -54.45 -49.30 -75.59
C ASP A 230 -53.11 -49.40 -74.82
N GLU A 231 -52.00 -48.99 -75.41
CA GLU A 231 -50.70 -48.86 -74.73
C GLU A 231 -50.42 -47.40 -74.33
N MET A 232 -50.95 -47.00 -73.17
CA MET A 232 -50.31 -45.94 -72.38
C MET A 232 -49.08 -46.50 -71.67
N THR A 233 -48.08 -46.92 -72.45
CA THR A 233 -46.76 -47.24 -71.90
C THR A 233 -46.16 -45.99 -71.28
N VAL A 234 -45.86 -46.03 -69.98
CA VAL A 234 -45.10 -45.00 -69.27
C VAL A 234 -43.65 -45.07 -69.74
N THR A 235 -43.36 -44.45 -70.88
CA THR A 235 -42.06 -44.54 -71.58
C THR A 235 -40.96 -43.68 -70.97
N ASN A 236 -41.21 -43.04 -69.83
CA ASN A 236 -40.15 -42.43 -69.02
C ASN A 236 -39.56 -43.43 -68.00
N MET A 237 -39.14 -44.62 -68.47
CA MET A 237 -38.49 -45.63 -67.61
C MET A 237 -37.13 -45.19 -67.05
N LEU A 238 -36.61 -44.04 -67.46
CA LEU A 238 -35.44 -43.40 -66.84
C LEU A 238 -35.77 -42.69 -65.52
N ASP A 239 -37.05 -42.42 -65.25
CA ASP A 239 -37.54 -41.72 -64.04
C ASP A 239 -38.07 -42.72 -62.98
N GLN A 240 -38.14 -44.00 -63.35
CA GLN A 240 -38.57 -45.08 -62.45
C GLN A 240 -37.55 -45.30 -61.30
N GLU A 241 -36.26 -45.15 -61.59
CA GLU A 241 -35.18 -45.24 -60.59
C GLU A 241 -35.25 -44.08 -59.58
N ALA A 242 -35.58 -42.86 -60.04
CA ALA A 242 -35.81 -41.69 -59.17
C ALA A 242 -37.08 -41.83 -58.30
N LEU A 243 -38.12 -42.46 -58.84
CA LEU A 243 -39.34 -42.81 -58.10
C LEU A 243 -39.10 -43.86 -57.01
N ASP A 244 -38.33 -44.91 -57.32
CA ASP A 244 -37.95 -45.92 -56.35
C ASP A 244 -37.04 -45.32 -55.26
N ASP A 245 -36.05 -44.49 -55.60
CA ASP A 245 -35.23 -43.78 -54.61
C ASP A 245 -36.07 -42.86 -53.71
N PHE A 246 -37.05 -42.13 -54.25
CA PHE A 246 -37.94 -41.28 -53.47
C PHE A 246 -38.82 -42.08 -52.48
N LEU A 247 -39.38 -43.21 -52.93
CA LEU A 247 -40.23 -44.06 -52.10
C LEU A 247 -39.41 -44.83 -51.04
N ASN A 248 -38.21 -45.29 -51.38
CA ASN A 248 -37.32 -46.00 -50.46
C ASN A 248 -36.63 -45.06 -49.45
N SER A 249 -36.38 -43.80 -49.82
CA SER A 249 -35.82 -42.75 -48.94
C SER A 249 -36.72 -42.40 -47.75
N THR A 250 -38.03 -42.68 -47.84
CA THR A 250 -38.99 -42.47 -46.74
C THR A 250 -39.05 -43.66 -45.76
N GLY A 251 -38.27 -44.73 -45.98
CA GLY A 251 -38.41 -46.01 -45.29
C GLY A 251 -37.68 -46.14 -43.94
N ASP A 252 -36.42 -45.70 -43.84
CA ASP A 252 -35.51 -46.13 -42.77
C ASP A 252 -34.72 -44.98 -42.13
N ASP A 253 -35.40 -44.10 -41.38
CA ASP A 253 -34.84 -43.49 -40.13
C ASP A 253 -35.87 -42.69 -39.29
N ILE A 254 -37.15 -43.12 -39.26
CA ILE A 254 -38.15 -42.62 -38.28
C ILE A 254 -38.25 -43.53 -37.05
N SER A 255 -37.10 -43.85 -36.46
CA SER A 255 -37.05 -44.46 -35.13
C SER A 255 -37.32 -43.41 -34.04
N THR A 256 -38.59 -43.33 -33.66
CA THR A 256 -39.13 -42.68 -32.44
C THR A 256 -39.07 -41.14 -32.35
N GLY A 257 -40.24 -40.49 -32.41
CA GLY A 257 -40.45 -39.29 -31.58
C GLY A 257 -41.28 -38.11 -32.05
N SER A 258 -42.44 -38.26 -32.71
CA SER A 258 -43.50 -37.23 -32.58
C SER A 258 -44.91 -37.79 -32.83
N SER A 259 -45.75 -37.78 -31.80
CA SER A 259 -47.17 -38.14 -31.89
C SER A 259 -48.04 -36.92 -31.60
N LEU A 260 -48.70 -36.40 -32.63
CA LEU A 260 -49.54 -35.21 -32.55
C LEU A 260 -51.02 -35.56 -32.29
N THR A 261 -51.39 -36.10 -31.11
CA THR A 261 -52.81 -36.16 -30.66
C THR A 261 -53.00 -36.18 -29.13
N SER A 262 -52.84 -35.04 -28.44
CA SER A 262 -53.57 -34.76 -27.18
C SER A 262 -53.46 -33.30 -26.74
N GLY A 263 -54.53 -32.78 -26.14
CA GLY A 263 -54.63 -31.40 -25.65
C GLY A 263 -53.82 -31.09 -24.38
N PRO A 264 -53.94 -29.87 -23.85
CA PRO A 264 -52.98 -29.30 -22.92
C PRO A 264 -53.23 -29.69 -21.45
N ASP A 265 -52.15 -29.88 -20.69
CA ASP A 265 -52.17 -29.83 -19.23
C ASP A 265 -50.99 -28.99 -18.68
N PHE A 266 -51.25 -28.27 -17.60
CA PHE A 266 -50.33 -27.31 -16.97
C PHE A 266 -49.43 -27.96 -15.90
N ARG A 267 -48.33 -27.26 -15.55
CA ARG A 267 -47.38 -27.50 -14.42
C ARG A 267 -46.43 -28.69 -14.62
N SER A 268 -45.11 -28.56 -14.53
CA SER A 268 -44.33 -27.77 -13.57
C SER A 268 -42.91 -27.45 -14.07
N CYS A 269 -42.30 -26.44 -13.47
CA CYS A 269 -40.88 -26.13 -13.61
C CYS A 269 -39.99 -27.26 -13.07
N SER A 270 -38.78 -27.44 -13.64
CA SER A 270 -37.57 -27.01 -12.93
C SER A 270 -36.37 -26.88 -13.90
N SER A 271 -35.32 -26.22 -13.42
CA SER A 271 -34.20 -25.68 -14.19
C SER A 271 -32.94 -26.58 -14.16
N GLU A 272 -31.86 -26.07 -14.78
CA GLU A 272 -30.44 -26.43 -14.57
C GLU A 272 -29.92 -27.74 -15.21
N SER A 273 -28.65 -27.82 -15.64
CA SER A 273 -27.69 -26.78 -16.07
C SER A 273 -26.59 -27.41 -16.93
N LEU A 274 -25.88 -26.59 -17.71
CA LEU A 274 -24.86 -26.98 -18.69
C LEU A 274 -23.46 -27.11 -18.08
N ASN A 275 -22.72 -28.15 -18.48
CA ASN A 275 -21.25 -28.31 -18.48
C ASN A 275 -20.99 -29.56 -19.38
N GLN A 276 -19.94 -29.76 -20.18
CA GLN A 276 -18.72 -29.02 -20.59
C GLN A 276 -18.18 -29.74 -21.88
N ALA A 277 -17.12 -29.38 -22.64
CA ALA A 277 -16.04 -28.39 -22.52
C ALA A 277 -15.55 -27.92 -23.95
N SER A 278 -14.26 -27.57 -24.05
CA SER A 278 -13.47 -27.06 -25.20
C SER A 278 -12.85 -28.20 -26.08
N PRO A 279 -12.05 -28.01 -27.17
CA PRO A 279 -10.86 -27.11 -27.23
C PRO A 279 -10.39 -26.47 -28.58
N THR A 280 -9.82 -25.24 -28.48
CA THR A 280 -8.46 -24.85 -28.93
C THR A 280 -8.10 -24.50 -30.42
N ASN A 281 -7.49 -23.29 -30.53
CA ASN A 281 -6.45 -22.79 -31.49
C ASN A 281 -6.83 -22.26 -32.88
N ILE A 282 -6.40 -21.02 -33.20
CA ILE A 282 -5.27 -20.70 -34.12
C ILE A 282 -5.02 -19.17 -34.19
N GLN A 283 -3.77 -18.77 -34.42
CA GLN A 283 -3.24 -17.40 -34.52
C GLN A 283 -3.57 -16.68 -35.86
N THR A 284 -2.99 -15.47 -36.02
CA THR A 284 -2.80 -14.64 -37.24
C THR A 284 -3.92 -13.64 -37.59
N SER A 285 -3.68 -12.48 -38.23
CA SER A 285 -2.50 -11.57 -38.31
C SER A 285 -2.93 -10.28 -39.05
N ASN A 286 -2.08 -9.22 -39.04
CA ASN A 286 -2.11 -8.01 -39.88
C ASN A 286 -3.14 -6.93 -39.43
N GLN A 287 -2.78 -5.66 -39.22
CA GLN A 287 -2.41 -4.62 -40.22
C GLN A 287 -3.52 -4.42 -41.27
N ASP A 288 -4.01 -3.22 -41.58
CA ASP A 288 -3.28 -1.94 -41.74
C ASP A 288 -4.25 -0.71 -41.70
N ALA A 289 -3.81 0.47 -42.15
CA ALA A 289 -4.57 1.66 -42.59
C ALA A 289 -4.77 2.84 -41.60
N MET A 290 -3.65 3.52 -41.36
CA MET A 290 -3.48 4.98 -41.30
C MET A 290 -4.58 5.86 -41.95
N TRP A 291 -4.95 6.96 -41.26
CA TRP A 291 -5.36 8.23 -41.89
C TRP A 291 -4.75 9.42 -41.15
N GLN A 292 -4.33 10.44 -41.92
CA GLN A 292 -3.68 11.66 -41.45
C GLN A 292 -4.67 12.83 -41.42
N GLN A 293 -4.44 13.83 -40.55
CA GLN A 293 -4.77 15.22 -40.87
C GLN A 293 -3.83 16.20 -40.11
N GLU A 294 -3.16 17.06 -40.87
CA GLU A 294 -2.39 18.24 -40.42
C GLU A 294 -3.38 19.41 -40.13
N GLU A 295 -3.12 20.41 -39.30
CA GLU A 295 -2.03 21.39 -39.33
C GLU A 295 -1.67 21.97 -37.94
N GLU A 296 -0.39 22.31 -37.75
CA GLU A 296 0.18 23.60 -37.26
C GLU A 296 -0.69 24.53 -36.35
N VAL A 297 -0.18 25.20 -35.30
CA VAL A 297 1.07 25.99 -35.23
C VAL A 297 1.64 26.07 -33.78
N ALA A 298 2.96 25.92 -33.66
CA ALA A 298 3.91 26.46 -32.67
C ALA A 298 3.83 26.19 -31.13
N ASN A 299 5.03 25.85 -30.64
CA ASN A 299 5.73 26.35 -29.45
C ASN A 299 5.64 25.51 -28.15
N GLY A 300 6.81 25.14 -27.61
CA GLY A 300 6.96 24.60 -26.26
C GLY A 300 7.76 23.31 -26.14
N GLU A 301 9.07 23.46 -25.92
CA GLU A 301 9.84 22.68 -24.91
C GLU A 301 9.84 21.14 -25.02
N SER A 302 10.79 20.64 -25.82
CA SER A 302 11.25 19.25 -25.75
C SER A 302 12.24 19.07 -24.60
N ASP A 303 11.86 18.38 -23.52
CA ASP A 303 12.77 17.43 -22.87
C ASP A 303 12.03 16.33 -22.10
N LYS A 304 12.42 15.07 -22.32
CA LYS A 304 11.99 13.91 -21.52
C LYS A 304 12.90 12.70 -21.76
N PRO A 305 13.98 12.51 -20.99
CA PRO A 305 14.85 11.36 -21.14
C PRO A 305 14.31 10.11 -20.42
N VAL A 306 14.24 9.03 -21.20
CA VAL A 306 14.75 7.66 -20.92
C VAL A 306 14.84 7.20 -19.45
N VAL A 307 14.09 6.13 -19.16
CA VAL A 307 14.25 5.30 -17.95
C VAL A 307 15.58 4.53 -18.01
N GLN A 308 16.31 4.49 -16.88
CA GLN A 308 17.32 3.46 -16.63
C GLN A 308 17.02 2.76 -15.30
N SER A 309 17.12 1.44 -15.29
CA SER A 309 17.02 0.60 -14.10
C SER A 309 18.26 0.77 -13.21
N ASP A 310 18.07 0.62 -11.91
CA ASP A 310 19.14 0.40 -10.93
C ASP A 310 19.03 -1.05 -10.42
N GLU A 311 20.16 -1.73 -10.33
CA GLU A 311 20.34 -3.13 -9.93
C GLU A 311 21.47 -3.15 -8.89
N GLU A 312 21.14 -3.05 -7.59
CA GLU A 312 22.18 -3.01 -6.54
C GLU A 312 22.42 -4.41 -5.91
N ASP A 313 23.62 -4.94 -6.15
CA ASP A 313 24.11 -6.22 -5.62
C ASP A 313 24.43 -6.15 -4.12
N VAL A 314 23.85 -7.06 -3.32
CA VAL A 314 24.13 -7.15 -1.88
C VAL A 314 25.44 -7.90 -1.61
N GLN A 315 26.46 -7.20 -1.12
CA GLN A 315 27.71 -7.82 -0.63
C GLN A 315 27.59 -8.29 0.83
N PRO A 316 27.85 -9.56 1.15
CA PRO A 316 28.00 -10.04 2.53
C PRO A 316 29.49 -10.02 2.94
N ASP A 317 29.87 -9.07 3.80
CA ASP A 317 31.26 -8.95 4.24
C ASP A 317 31.58 -9.93 5.38
N VAL A 318 32.40 -10.95 5.08
CA VAL A 318 32.83 -12.00 6.02
C VAL A 318 34.28 -11.75 6.44
N ALA A 319 34.47 -11.15 7.61
CA ALA A 319 35.79 -11.01 8.23
C ALA A 319 36.03 -12.11 9.30
N LEU A 320 37.07 -12.92 9.07
CA LEU A 320 37.41 -14.09 9.90
C LEU A 320 38.10 -13.74 11.24
N VAL A 321 37.70 -14.50 12.27
CA VAL A 321 38.56 -15.26 13.21
C VAL A 321 39.81 -14.58 13.78
N VAL A 322 39.80 -14.38 15.11
CA VAL A 322 40.96 -14.72 15.96
C VAL A 322 40.50 -15.65 17.08
N ILE A 323 40.97 -16.90 17.05
CA ILE A 323 40.92 -17.82 18.18
C ILE A 323 42.17 -17.60 19.03
N GLN A 324 42.02 -17.37 20.34
CA GLN A 324 43.04 -17.73 21.32
C GLN A 324 42.39 -18.44 22.51
N ASP A 325 42.71 -19.72 22.62
CA ASP A 325 42.44 -20.58 23.77
C ASP A 325 43.65 -20.58 24.69
N VAL A 326 43.46 -20.11 25.94
CA VAL A 326 44.31 -20.45 27.10
C VAL A 326 43.40 -20.54 28.32
N GLY A 327 43.00 -21.76 28.69
CA GLY A 327 42.28 -22.00 29.94
C GLY A 327 43.19 -21.97 31.18
N THR A 328 42.68 -21.51 32.32
CA THR A 328 43.14 -21.97 33.65
C THR A 328 42.07 -21.79 34.72
N THR A 329 41.58 -22.91 35.24
CA THR A 329 41.12 -23.13 36.64
C THR A 329 40.31 -22.04 37.39
N LYS A 330 39.06 -22.37 37.77
CA LYS A 330 38.75 -22.77 39.16
C LYS A 330 37.34 -23.37 39.29
N GLY A 331 37.23 -24.49 40.00
CA GLY A 331 35.94 -25.06 40.44
C GLY A 331 35.69 -24.83 41.93
N SER A 332 34.42 -24.64 42.27
CA SER A 332 33.72 -24.74 43.57
C SER A 332 32.31 -24.21 43.25
N ASP A 333 31.23 -24.99 43.15
CA ASP A 333 30.79 -26.17 43.91
C ASP A 333 30.56 -25.85 45.40
N GLU A 334 29.30 -25.56 45.76
CA GLU A 334 28.63 -25.80 47.06
C GLU A 334 27.08 -25.70 46.93
N SER A 335 26.37 -26.75 47.41
CA SER A 335 25.00 -26.76 48.01
C SER A 335 23.75 -26.44 47.15
N ASP A 336 22.83 -27.39 46.91
CA ASP A 336 21.66 -27.83 47.75
C ASP A 336 20.49 -26.81 47.82
N SER A 337 19.19 -27.15 47.81
CA SER A 337 18.51 -28.41 48.19
C SER A 337 17.11 -28.59 47.55
N THR A 338 16.80 -29.84 47.15
CA THR A 338 15.52 -30.60 47.22
C THR A 338 14.11 -29.94 47.25
N GLY A 339 13.21 -30.52 46.44
CA GLY A 339 11.82 -30.87 46.81
C GLY A 339 10.72 -29.84 46.54
N ASP A 340 9.45 -30.22 46.39
CA ASP A 340 8.86 -31.53 46.09
C ASP A 340 7.42 -31.29 45.56
N LEU A 341 6.93 -32.09 44.62
CA LEU A 341 5.51 -32.06 44.20
C LEU A 341 4.81 -33.29 44.74
N PRO A 342 3.54 -33.17 45.15
CA PRO A 342 2.59 -34.08 44.54
C PRO A 342 1.25 -33.45 44.15
N SER A 343 0.60 -34.10 43.19
CA SER A 343 -0.77 -33.82 42.73
C SER A 343 -1.83 -34.11 43.80
N GLY A 344 -2.91 -33.33 43.76
CA GLY A 344 -4.17 -33.55 44.48
C GLY A 344 -5.27 -32.73 43.85
#